data_AF-A0A1X4HAS8-F1
#
_entry.id   AF-A0A1X4HAS8-F1
#
_cell.length_a   1.000
_cell.length_b   1.000
_cell.length_c   1.000
_cell.angle_alpha   90.00
_cell.angle_beta   90.00
_cell.angle_gamma   90.00
#
_symmetry.space_group_name_H-M   'P 1'
#
loop_
_entity.id
_entity.type
_entity.pdbx_description
1 polymer ?
#
loop_
_entity_poly.entity_id
_entity_poly.type
_entity_poly.pdbx_seq_one_letter_code
_entity_poly.pdbx_strand_id
1 'polypeptide(L)'
;MLGVEPLDPTAVGTFERVFERGGEPAHEVWRVYEGRIAEEWPYARDSFALVEPERGTEHVSRWVPIDRLRQPNATFNVPDVLDALTA
;
A
#
# COMPACT_ATOMS: atom_id res chain seq x y z
N MET A 1 -5.71 4.34 -10.58
CA MET A 1 -4.23 4.21 -10.72
C MET A 1 -3.60 5.57 -10.50
N LEU A 2 -2.44 5.68 -9.83
CA LEU A 2 -1.83 6.98 -9.48
C LEU A 2 -1.16 7.72 -10.65
N GLY A 3 -0.89 7.04 -11.77
CA GLY A 3 -0.25 7.66 -12.92
C GLY A 3 1.17 8.16 -12.63
N VAL A 4 1.92 7.39 -11.84
CA VAL A 4 3.28 7.70 -11.41
C VAL A 4 4.24 6.60 -11.83
N GLU A 5 5.51 6.95 -12.04
CA GLU A 5 6.57 6.00 -12.38
C GLU A 5 7.41 5.63 -11.15
N PRO A 6 7.56 4.33 -10.82
CA PRO A 6 8.47 3.89 -9.76
C PRO A 6 9.93 3.93 -10.23
N LEU A 7 10.80 4.52 -9.43
CA LEU A 7 12.25 4.57 -9.60
C LEU A 7 12.96 3.60 -8.65
N ASP A 8 13.91 2.85 -9.22
CA ASP A 8 14.81 1.93 -8.52
C ASP A 8 14.11 0.96 -7.53
N PRO A 9 13.03 0.26 -7.93
CA PRO A 9 12.31 -0.60 -7.00
C PRO A 9 13.17 -1.79 -6.54
N THR A 10 13.35 -1.91 -5.23
CA THR A 10 13.99 -3.05 -4.58
C THR A 10 12.93 -3.98 -4.00
N ALA A 11 13.07 -5.29 -4.24
CA ALA A 11 12.12 -6.27 -3.71
C ALA A 11 12.26 -6.37 -2.18
N VAL A 12 11.15 -6.19 -1.47
CA VAL A 12 11.06 -6.38 -0.01
C VAL A 12 10.69 -7.83 0.29
N GLY A 13 9.73 -8.39 -0.43
CA GLY A 13 9.29 -9.77 -0.21
C GLY A 13 8.01 -10.14 -0.93
N THR A 14 7.62 -11.40 -0.76
CA THR A 14 6.31 -11.92 -1.16
C THR A 14 5.58 -12.41 0.08
N PHE A 15 4.36 -11.94 0.28
CA PHE A 15 3.53 -12.20 1.45
C PHE A 15 2.23 -12.83 1.00
N GLU A 16 1.69 -13.76 1.78
CA GLU A 16 0.44 -14.43 1.47
C GLU A 16 -0.51 -14.38 2.66
N ARG A 17 -1.81 -14.33 2.37
CA ARG A 17 -2.85 -14.35 3.41
C ARG A 17 -4.08 -15.09 2.91
N VAL A 18 -4.53 -16.05 3.71
CA VAL A 18 -5.83 -16.73 3.55
C VAL A 18 -6.82 -16.14 4.55
N PHE A 19 -8.02 -15.78 4.09
CA PHE A 19 -9.07 -15.15 4.91
C PHE A 19 -10.45 -15.47 4.35
N GLU A 20 -11.53 -15.18 5.08
CA GLU A 20 -12.89 -15.32 4.54
C GLU A 20 -13.42 -14.00 3.98
N ARG A 21 -14.12 -14.08 2.84
CA ARG A 21 -14.80 -12.94 2.22
C ARG A 21 -16.18 -13.36 1.74
N GLY A 22 -17.21 -12.89 2.45
CA GLY A 22 -18.60 -13.22 2.11
C GLY A 22 -18.94 -14.69 2.32
N GLY A 23 -18.31 -15.36 3.29
CA GLY A 23 -18.51 -16.78 3.59
C GLY A 23 -17.69 -17.75 2.72
N GLU A 24 -16.89 -17.23 1.80
CA GLU A 24 -16.02 -18.03 0.94
C GLU A 24 -14.54 -17.83 1.32
N PRO A 25 -13.71 -18.89 1.27
CA PRO A 25 -12.27 -18.76 1.47
C PRO A 25 -11.66 -17.95 0.33
N ALA A 26 -10.87 -16.94 0.70
CA ALA A 26 -10.12 -16.07 -0.18
C ALA A 26 -8.62 -16.18 0.11
N HIS A 27 -7.81 -15.95 -0.91
CA HIS A 27 -6.35 -15.97 -0.83
C HIS A 27 -5.79 -14.78 -1.60
N GLU A 28 -4.93 -14.01 -0.95
CA GLU A 28 -4.20 -12.89 -1.55
C GLU A 28 -2.69 -13.14 -1.46
N VAL A 29 -1.98 -12.82 -2.54
CA VAL A 29 -0.51 -12.82 -2.61
C VAL A 29 -0.03 -11.41 -2.96
N TRP A 30 0.86 -10.86 -2.15
CA TRP A 30 1.39 -9.50 -2.26
C TRP A 30 2.88 -9.55 -2.57
N ARG A 31 3.29 -9.00 -3.72
CA ARG A 31 4.70 -8.73 -4.02
C ARG A 31 4.99 -7.29 -3.66
N VAL A 32 5.86 -7.07 -2.68
CA VAL A 32 6.14 -5.74 -2.14
C VAL A 32 7.50 -5.28 -2.62
N TYR A 33 7.52 -4.03 -3.07
CA TYR A 33 8.71 -3.33 -3.54
C TYR A 33 8.82 -1.99 -2.81
N GLU A 34 10.05 -1.61 -2.46
CA GLU A 34 10.38 -0.30 -1.94
C GLU A 34 11.09 0.50 -3.04
N GLY A 35 10.72 1.76 -3.21
CA GLY A 35 11.30 2.61 -4.25
C GLY A 35 10.85 4.05 -4.11
N ARG A 36 11.27 4.88 -5.05
CA ARG A 36 10.87 6.28 -5.14
C ARG A 36 9.85 6.47 -6.27
N ILE A 37 9.18 7.60 -6.27
CA ILE A 37 8.31 8.04 -7.36
C ILE A 37 9.07 9.08 -8.17
N ALA A 38 9.02 8.99 -9.50
CA ALA A 38 9.70 9.94 -10.40
C ALA A 38 9.12 11.35 -10.32
N GLU A 39 7.81 11.44 -10.19
CA GLU A 39 7.09 12.71 -10.13
C GLU A 39 7.20 13.37 -8.76
N GLU A 40 7.38 14.69 -8.75
CA GLU A 40 7.46 15.46 -7.50
C GLU A 40 6.09 15.74 -6.86
N TRP A 41 5.03 15.75 -7.68
CA TRP A 41 3.71 16.17 -7.22
C TRP A 41 3.16 15.37 -6.03
N PRO A 42 3.38 14.04 -5.90
CA PRO A 42 2.90 13.30 -4.73
C PRO A 42 3.59 13.75 -3.46
N TYR A 43 4.88 14.10 -3.53
CA TYR A 43 5.67 14.54 -2.38
C TYR A 43 5.36 15.97 -1.96
N ALA A 44 4.89 16.81 -2.87
CA ALA A 44 4.49 18.18 -2.60
C ALA A 44 3.10 18.32 -1.96
N ARG A 45 2.38 17.22 -1.73
CA ARG A 45 0.99 17.21 -1.23
C ARG A 45 0.84 16.30 -0.03
N ASP A 46 0.14 16.78 0.99
CA ASP A 46 -0.20 15.97 2.17
C ASP A 46 -1.20 14.84 1.84
N SER A 47 -2.00 15.01 0.79
CA SER A 47 -2.95 14.02 0.32
C SER A 47 -3.28 14.17 -1.16
N PHE A 48 -3.79 13.11 -1.77
CA PHE A 48 -4.24 13.09 -3.16
C PHE A 48 -5.39 12.10 -3.36
N ALA A 49 -6.30 12.44 -4.26
CA ALA A 49 -7.43 11.59 -4.62
C ALA A 49 -7.01 10.55 -5.67
N LEU A 50 -7.51 9.33 -5.51
CA LEU A 50 -7.40 8.24 -6.46
C LEU A 50 -8.77 7.69 -6.78
N VAL A 51 -9.09 7.62 -8.07
CA VAL A 51 -10.29 6.91 -8.53
C VAL A 51 -9.93 5.45 -8.83
N GLU A 52 -10.63 4.52 -8.18
CA GLU A 52 -10.60 3.10 -8.51
C GLU A 52 -11.30 2.89 -9.87
N PRO A 53 -10.56 2.49 -10.93
CA PRO A 53 -11.14 2.37 -12.28
C PRO A 53 -12.33 1.43 -12.36
N GLU A 54 -12.32 0.36 -11.57
CA GLU A 54 -13.32 -0.71 -11.61
C GLU A 54 -14.65 -0.29 -10.99
N ARG A 55 -14.63 0.70 -10.08
CA ARG A 55 -15.79 1.10 -9.27
C ARG A 55 -16.15 2.57 -9.40
N GLY A 56 -15.29 3.38 -10.01
CA GLY A 56 -15.42 4.85 -10.04
C GLY A 56 -15.39 5.48 -8.65
N THR A 57 -15.00 4.74 -7.61
CA THR A 57 -14.98 5.23 -6.24
C THR A 57 -13.72 6.05 -6.04
N GLU A 58 -13.88 7.26 -5.50
CA GLU A 58 -12.78 8.12 -5.12
C GLU A 58 -12.29 7.78 -3.70
N HIS A 59 -10.98 7.61 -3.56
CA HIS A 59 -10.29 7.35 -2.31
C HIS A 59 -9.27 8.44 -2.03
N VAL A 60 -9.17 8.88 -0.79
CA VAL A 60 -8.14 9.82 -0.36
C VAL A 60 -6.91 9.05 0.10
N SER A 61 -5.79 9.27 -0.56
CA SER A 61 -4.48 8.72 -0.24
C SER A 61 -3.61 9.76 0.46
N ARG A 62 -2.76 9.31 1.38
CA ARG A 62 -1.87 10.16 2.19
C ARG A 62 -0.57 9.42 2.49
N TRP A 63 0.51 10.18 2.66
CA TRP A 63 1.75 9.65 3.21
C TRP A 63 1.58 9.36 4.70
N VAL A 64 2.00 8.17 5.13
CA VAL A 64 1.88 7.71 6.51
C VAL A 64 3.22 7.17 6.97
N PRO A 65 3.77 7.63 8.11
CA PRO A 65 4.96 7.04 8.70
C PRO A 65 4.72 5.56 9.03
N ILE A 66 5.72 4.70 8.80
CA ILE A 66 5.63 3.26 9.07
C ILE A 66 5.23 3.00 10.53
N ASP A 67 5.79 3.72 11.49
CA ASP A 67 5.48 3.58 12.91
C ASP A 67 3.99 3.81 13.24
N ARG A 68 3.32 4.65 12.45
CA ARG A 68 1.87 4.87 12.61
C ARG A 68 1.08 3.64 12.18
N LEU A 69 1.54 2.91 11.18
CA LEU A 69 0.89 1.66 10.73
C LEU A 69 1.04 0.51 11.74
N ARG A 70 2.02 0.60 12.64
CA ARG A 70 2.22 -0.35 13.75
C ARG A 70 1.29 -0.11 14.94
N GLN A 71 0.56 1.00 14.97
CA GLN A 71 -0.30 1.36 16.11
C GLN A 71 -1.64 0.57 16.06
N PRO A 72 -2.23 0.21 17.22
CA PRO A 72 -3.48 -0.58 17.27
C PRO A 72 -4.70 0.07 16.60
N ASN A 73 -4.67 1.39 16.39
CA ASN A 73 -5.74 2.16 15.75
C ASN A 73 -5.54 2.35 14.24
N ALA A 74 -4.47 1.78 13.66
CA ALA A 74 -4.23 1.79 12.23
C ALA A 74 -4.60 0.45 11.62
N THR A 75 -5.47 0.48 10.61
CA THR A 75 -5.76 -0.71 9.81
C THR A 75 -4.68 -0.87 8.75
N PHE A 76 -3.93 -1.96 8.82
CA PHE A 76 -3.01 -2.40 7.77
C PHE A 76 -3.16 -3.91 7.58
N ASN A 77 -3.63 -4.31 6.39
CA ASN A 77 -4.16 -5.66 6.17
C ASN A 77 -3.09 -6.76 6.09
N VAL A 78 -1.81 -6.38 5.95
CA VAL A 78 -0.69 -7.32 5.79
C VAL A 78 0.48 -6.90 6.72
N PRO A 79 0.29 -6.98 8.06
CA PRO A 79 1.25 -6.45 9.03
C PRO A 79 2.67 -7.02 8.90
N ASP A 80 2.81 -8.25 8.42
CA ASP A 80 4.11 -8.90 8.16
C ASP A 80 5.00 -8.09 7.20
N VAL A 81 4.40 -7.28 6.31
CA VAL A 81 5.15 -6.37 5.45
C VAL A 81 5.93 -5.35 6.29
N LEU A 82 5.35 -4.84 7.38
CA LEU A 82 5.98 -3.82 8.21
C LEU A 82 7.26 -4.35 8.87
N ASP A 83 7.30 -5.63 9.20
CA ASP A 83 8.47 -6.29 9.82
C ASP A 83 9.59 -6.56 8.80
N ALA A 84 9.26 -6.60 7.52
CA ALA A 84 10.23 -6.74 6.44
C ALA A 84 10.81 -5.40 5.95
N LEU A 85 10.17 -4.27 6.28
CA LEU A 85 10.70 -2.95 5.96
C LEU A 85 11.85 -2.60 6.92
N THR A 86 13.04 -2.39 6.38
CA THR A 86 14.19 -1.89 7.14
C THR A 86 13.98 -0.42 7.48
N ALA A 87 14.05 -0.09 8.78
CA ALA A 87 14.00 1.29 9.29
C ALA A 87 15.26 2.09 8.93
#